data_AF-A0A5D2MQX0-F1
#
_entry.id   AF-A0A5D2MQX0-F1
#
_cell.length_a   1.000
_cell.length_b   1.000
_cell.length_c   1.000
_cell.angle_alpha   90.00
_cell.angle_beta   90.00
_cell.angle_gamma   90.00
#
_symmetry.space_group_name_H-M   'P 1'
#
loop_
_entity.id
_entity.type
_entity.pdbx_description
1 polymer ?
#
loop_
_entity_poly.entity_id
_entity_poly.type
_entity_poly.pdbx_seq_one_letter_code
_entity_poly.pdbx_strand_id
1 'polypeptide(L)'
;MGFSCLVLVFVVQQLFGQSSAYLLIHGEPTNYVSAVGDPGMTNPNVRVALEAWNFCNEVGFEVPNVGSPRWADCTDLYCSSDSVYLGGGLVNNGSQCRVLHKVNETDNRLGAGDKFPIMGFESYADPDLFAKEKELYLGSLCEVQESPNPWQFWMIMVKNGNFDKNTTLCPENGKKISKIVTDRNFPCFGEGCMNQPVVYHKYSMLGGNQKVYLTGEFNGTYDLDANLGENVGNNSFFSVSWRKNTSTGSWIFSHRLTTSTKYPWLMLYLRADATEGFNGGYHYNGRGMLKKLPESPNFMVRLTLDIKLGGGPNSQFYLLDIGSCWKNNGEPCDGDVLTDVTRYSEMIINPETTSWCRPDNLVSCPPYHISPTGEIIYRNETDQFPYSAYHLYCSPGNAKYLEKPYDICDPYSNPQSQELVQILPHPEWAVHGYPEKKGDGWIGDRRTWELDVGALSSRLYFYQKKKKKKKKKKKKKKDTTEISRLMQINSYLFIA
;
A
#
# COMPACT_ATOMS: atom_id res chain seq x y z
N MET A 1 -61.47 -44.55 -34.18
CA MET A 1 -60.07 -44.11 -34.39
C MET A 1 -60.08 -42.60 -34.54
N GLY A 2 -59.29 -41.89 -33.73
CA GLY A 2 -59.08 -40.45 -33.87
C GLY A 2 -59.32 -39.67 -32.58
N PHE A 3 -58.41 -38.73 -32.31
CA PHE A 3 -58.62 -37.54 -31.47
C PHE A 3 -58.68 -37.68 -29.94
N SER A 4 -57.73 -38.38 -29.30
CA SER A 4 -57.51 -38.13 -27.85
C SER A 4 -56.06 -38.18 -27.34
N CYS A 5 -55.10 -38.78 -28.04
CA CYS A 5 -53.72 -38.83 -27.52
C CYS A 5 -52.82 -37.64 -27.91
N LEU A 6 -53.24 -36.77 -28.83
CA LEU A 6 -52.38 -35.67 -29.32
C LEU A 6 -52.52 -34.35 -28.53
N VAL A 7 -53.58 -34.17 -27.75
CA VAL A 7 -53.78 -32.92 -26.98
C VAL A 7 -53.11 -32.99 -25.60
N LEU A 8 -52.99 -34.18 -25.00
CA LEU A 8 -52.38 -34.31 -23.67
C LEU A 8 -50.85 -34.13 -23.67
N VAL A 9 -50.18 -34.45 -24.78
CA VAL A 9 -48.71 -34.28 -24.91
C VAL A 9 -48.32 -32.81 -25.08
N PHE A 10 -49.17 -32.00 -25.73
CA PHE A 10 -48.89 -30.57 -25.93
C PHE A 10 -49.12 -29.71 -24.68
N VAL A 11 -50.04 -30.09 -23.78
CA VAL A 11 -50.30 -29.32 -22.54
C VAL A 11 -49.23 -29.56 -21.47
N VAL A 12 -48.67 -30.77 -21.38
CA VAL A 12 -47.58 -31.06 -20.43
C VAL A 12 -46.24 -30.45 -20.88
N GLN A 13 -46.01 -30.32 -22.20
CA GLN A 13 -44.83 -29.61 -22.71
C GLN A 13 -44.91 -28.07 -22.57
N GLN A 14 -46.11 -27.48 -22.50
CA GLN A 14 -46.24 -26.03 -22.23
C GLN A 14 -46.22 -25.68 -20.73
N LEU A 15 -46.55 -26.60 -19.82
CA LEU A 15 -46.49 -26.35 -18.38
C LEU A 15 -45.10 -26.64 -17.75
N PHE A 16 -44.23 -27.38 -18.42
CA PHE A 16 -42.81 -27.53 -18.02
C PHE A 16 -41.83 -26.65 -18.81
N GLY A 17 -42.33 -25.87 -19.78
CA GLY A 17 -41.54 -24.94 -20.60
C GLY A 17 -41.45 -23.51 -20.07
N GLN A 18 -42.11 -23.17 -18.95
CA GLN A 18 -42.19 -21.79 -18.43
C GLN A 18 -41.79 -21.62 -16.96
N SER A 19 -41.18 -22.62 -16.31
CA SER A 19 -40.68 -22.49 -14.92
C SER A 19 -39.16 -22.64 -14.76
N SER A 20 -38.40 -22.53 -15.85
CA SER A 20 -36.92 -22.52 -15.79
C SER A 20 -36.30 -21.18 -16.22
N ALA A 21 -37.12 -20.13 -16.40
CA ALA A 21 -36.67 -18.81 -16.87
C ALA A 21 -36.40 -17.79 -15.74
N TYR A 22 -36.45 -18.19 -14.47
CA TYR A 22 -36.15 -17.31 -13.34
C TYR A 22 -35.32 -18.05 -12.28
N LEU A 23 -34.01 -18.11 -12.52
CA LEU A 23 -32.91 -18.18 -11.52
C LEU A 23 -31.59 -18.54 -12.22
N LEU A 24 -31.33 -17.92 -13.38
CA LEU A 24 -29.97 -17.63 -13.81
C LEU A 24 -29.90 -16.11 -13.85
N ILE A 25 -29.70 -15.53 -12.67
CA ILE A 25 -28.90 -14.31 -12.59
C ILE A 25 -27.54 -14.75 -13.14
N HIS A 26 -27.40 -14.67 -14.45
CA HIS A 26 -26.11 -14.56 -15.08
C HIS A 26 -25.47 -13.34 -14.43
N GLY A 27 -24.68 -13.57 -13.39
CA GLY A 27 -23.60 -12.67 -13.07
C GLY A 27 -22.87 -12.46 -14.38
N GLU A 28 -22.78 -11.21 -14.82
CA GLU A 28 -21.94 -10.87 -15.96
C GLU A 28 -20.58 -11.55 -15.72
N PRO A 29 -19.99 -12.21 -16.74
CA PRO A 29 -18.62 -12.65 -16.63
C PRO A 29 -17.78 -11.37 -16.51
N THR A 30 -17.47 -10.97 -15.30
CA THR A 30 -16.61 -9.83 -15.07
C THR A 30 -15.20 -10.26 -15.49
N ASN A 31 -14.80 -9.88 -16.70
CA ASN A 31 -13.45 -10.08 -17.25
C ASN A 31 -12.41 -9.24 -16.48
N TYR A 32 -12.32 -9.39 -15.16
CA TYR A 32 -11.29 -8.73 -14.37
C TYR A 32 -9.94 -9.40 -14.64
N VAL A 33 -8.92 -8.58 -14.90
CA VAL A 33 -7.53 -9.03 -15.02
C VAL A 33 -6.76 -8.46 -13.84
N SER A 34 -6.19 -9.35 -13.02
CA SER A 34 -5.36 -8.96 -11.89
C SER A 34 -4.23 -8.03 -12.34
N ALA A 35 -4.07 -6.91 -11.65
CA ALA A 35 -2.88 -6.07 -11.78
C ALA A 35 -1.68 -6.65 -11.02
N VAL A 36 -1.93 -7.46 -9.99
CA VAL A 36 -0.91 -8.13 -9.19
C VAL A 36 -0.30 -9.31 -9.94
N GLY A 37 1.02 -9.44 -9.85
CA GLY A 37 1.87 -10.52 -10.34
C GLY A 37 1.46 -11.89 -9.84
N ASP A 38 1.05 -11.93 -8.57
CA ASP A 38 0.56 -13.11 -7.88
C ASP A 38 -0.97 -13.03 -7.64
N PRO A 39 -1.82 -13.22 -8.68
CA PRO A 39 -3.26 -13.08 -8.54
C PRO A 39 -3.81 -14.06 -7.49
N GLY A 40 -4.54 -13.52 -6.52
CA GLY A 40 -5.06 -14.30 -5.39
C GLY A 40 -3.97 -14.84 -4.45
N MET A 41 -2.73 -14.36 -4.58
CA MET A 41 -1.56 -14.83 -3.86
C MET A 41 -1.30 -16.35 -4.06
N THR A 42 -1.53 -16.88 -5.25
CA THR A 42 -1.53 -18.33 -5.55
C THR A 42 -0.17 -18.94 -5.87
N ASN A 43 0.84 -18.14 -6.22
CA ASN A 43 2.21 -18.60 -6.46
C ASN A 43 2.69 -19.36 -5.22
N PRO A 44 3.33 -20.55 -5.31
CA PRO A 44 3.79 -21.33 -4.16
C PRO A 44 5.04 -20.76 -3.46
N ASN A 45 5.73 -19.79 -4.07
CA ASN A 45 6.95 -19.19 -3.56
C ASN A 45 6.68 -17.96 -2.67
N VAL A 46 7.63 -17.57 -1.82
CA VAL A 46 7.56 -16.36 -1.00
C VAL A 46 8.33 -15.24 -1.67
N ARG A 47 7.72 -14.06 -1.68
CA ARG A 47 8.28 -12.82 -2.22
C ARG A 47 7.87 -11.65 -1.33
N VAL A 48 8.68 -11.38 -0.32
CA VAL A 48 8.45 -10.31 0.64
C VAL A 48 9.75 -9.57 0.84
N ALA A 49 9.71 -8.25 0.84
CA ALA A 49 10.85 -7.43 1.20
C ALA A 49 10.46 -6.42 2.29
N LEU A 50 11.46 -5.83 2.92
CA LEU A 50 11.31 -4.85 3.98
C LEU A 50 12.14 -3.60 3.68
N GLU A 51 11.53 -2.46 3.94
CA GLU A 51 12.15 -1.15 3.99
C GLU A 51 12.04 -0.55 5.39
N ALA A 52 13.20 -0.36 6.01
CA ALA A 52 13.47 0.30 7.29
C ALA A 52 13.57 1.83 7.38
N TRP A 53 13.53 2.58 6.27
CA TRP A 53 14.05 3.95 6.24
C TRP A 53 13.21 4.95 7.05
N ASN A 54 13.84 6.04 7.48
CA ASN A 54 13.22 6.99 8.42
C ASN A 54 12.18 7.91 7.74
N PHE A 55 11.77 8.94 8.49
CA PHE A 55 10.74 9.91 8.14
C PHE A 55 10.73 10.43 6.70
N CYS A 56 11.88 10.77 6.09
CA CYS A 56 11.93 11.44 4.80
C CYS A 56 12.36 10.56 3.61
N ASN A 57 12.38 9.23 3.80
CA ASN A 57 12.82 8.23 2.83
C ASN A 57 14.26 8.38 2.33
N GLU A 58 15.09 9.18 3.01
CA GLU A 58 16.53 9.35 2.78
C GLU A 58 17.20 9.72 4.12
N VAL A 59 18.06 8.83 4.63
CA VAL A 59 18.82 9.00 5.87
C VAL A 59 20.29 8.90 5.52
N GLY A 60 21.02 10.00 5.68
CA GLY A 60 22.44 10.02 5.33
C GLY A 60 23.35 9.10 6.16
N PHE A 61 22.83 8.32 7.11
CA PHE A 61 23.62 7.46 8.01
C PHE A 61 22.91 6.13 8.32
N GLU A 62 23.66 5.02 8.27
CA GLU A 62 23.22 3.72 8.78
C GLU A 62 23.48 3.60 10.29
N VAL A 63 22.71 2.76 11.00
CA VAL A 63 23.12 2.32 12.34
C VAL A 63 24.40 1.51 12.21
N PRO A 64 25.46 1.81 12.97
CA PRO A 64 26.69 1.02 12.96
C PRO A 64 26.42 -0.47 13.18
N ASN A 65 27.00 -1.30 12.31
CA ASN A 65 26.92 -2.77 12.34
C ASN A 65 25.53 -3.40 12.08
N VAL A 66 24.54 -2.61 11.63
CA VAL A 66 23.22 -3.14 11.22
C VAL A 66 23.13 -3.32 9.70
N GLY A 67 23.89 -2.53 8.94
CA GLY A 67 23.86 -2.53 7.47
C GLY A 67 22.64 -1.80 6.92
N SER A 68 22.39 -1.95 5.63
CA SER A 68 21.32 -1.22 4.94
C SER A 68 19.92 -1.69 5.36
N PRO A 69 18.93 -0.78 5.41
CA PRO A 69 17.54 -0.98 5.87
C PRO A 69 16.71 -1.88 4.95
N ARG A 70 17.28 -2.28 3.80
CA ARG A 70 16.60 -3.08 2.79
C ARG A 70 16.87 -4.56 3.06
N TRP A 71 15.79 -5.32 3.23
CA TRP A 71 15.83 -6.75 3.49
C TRP A 71 14.86 -7.48 2.56
N ALA A 72 15.10 -8.75 2.28
CA ALA A 72 14.16 -9.58 1.55
C ALA A 72 14.13 -11.04 2.04
N ASP A 73 12.95 -11.65 1.89
CA ASP A 73 12.72 -13.08 1.95
C ASP A 73 12.12 -13.53 0.63
N CYS A 74 12.98 -14.14 -0.17
CA CYS A 74 12.60 -14.71 -1.45
C CYS A 74 12.96 -16.18 -1.46
N THR A 75 11.92 -17.01 -1.43
CA THR A 75 12.06 -18.43 -1.13
C THR A 75 11.21 -19.25 -2.09
N ASP A 76 11.83 -20.20 -2.79
CA ASP A 76 11.18 -21.10 -3.73
C ASP A 76 10.89 -22.45 -3.08
N LEU A 77 9.66 -22.94 -3.27
CA LEU A 77 9.22 -24.24 -2.76
C LEU A 77 9.29 -25.28 -3.88
N TYR A 78 10.12 -26.30 -3.70
CA TYR A 78 10.25 -27.40 -4.66
C TYR A 78 9.75 -28.69 -4.04
N CYS A 79 8.63 -29.21 -4.53
CA CYS A 79 8.10 -30.49 -4.12
C CYS A 79 8.38 -31.55 -5.20
N SER A 80 9.16 -32.58 -4.86
CA SER A 80 9.34 -33.73 -5.75
C SER A 80 8.04 -34.55 -5.79
N SER A 81 7.51 -34.75 -6.99
CA SER A 81 6.41 -35.67 -7.25
C SER A 81 6.96 -37.09 -7.39
N ASP A 82 7.46 -37.69 -6.32
CA ASP A 82 7.83 -39.11 -6.34
C ASP A 82 6.56 -39.98 -6.22
N SER A 83 5.72 -39.99 -7.26
CA SER A 83 4.78 -41.08 -7.47
C SER A 83 5.51 -42.22 -8.16
N VAL A 84 6.34 -42.95 -7.41
CA VAL A 84 6.89 -44.21 -7.88
C VAL A 84 5.78 -45.26 -7.78
N TYR A 85 5.16 -45.59 -8.93
CA TYR A 85 4.30 -46.76 -9.05
C TYR A 85 5.17 -48.03 -8.98
N LEU A 86 5.39 -48.53 -7.77
CA LEU A 86 5.74 -49.93 -7.56
C LEU A 86 4.49 -50.62 -7.03
N GLY A 87 4.01 -51.60 -7.79
CA GLY A 87 2.74 -52.29 -7.55
C GLY A 87 2.61 -52.82 -6.13
N GLY A 88 1.45 -52.54 -5.52
CA GLY A 88 1.02 -53.13 -4.26
C GLY A 88 1.13 -52.20 -3.05
N GLY A 89 0.23 -51.21 -2.96
CA GLY A 89 -0.02 -50.42 -1.75
C GLY A 89 0.46 -48.97 -1.83
N LEU A 90 -0.48 -48.03 -1.82
CA LEU A 90 -0.22 -46.59 -1.69
C LEU A 90 0.33 -46.29 -0.29
N VAL A 91 1.65 -46.34 -0.13
CA VAL A 91 2.34 -45.65 0.95
C VAL A 91 2.83 -44.32 0.39
N ASN A 92 2.07 -43.25 0.59
CA ASN A 92 2.54 -41.89 0.39
C ASN A 92 3.65 -41.60 1.42
N ASN A 93 4.88 -41.99 1.13
CA ASN A 93 6.04 -41.40 1.79
C ASN A 93 6.11 -39.96 1.31
N GLY A 94 5.52 -39.06 2.11
CA GLY A 94 5.16 -37.70 1.74
C GLY A 94 6.18 -36.98 0.87
N SER A 95 5.66 -36.28 -0.15
CA SER A 95 6.45 -35.40 -1.01
C SER A 95 7.43 -34.57 -0.17
N GLN A 96 8.74 -34.83 -0.35
CA GLN A 96 9.77 -34.02 0.29
C GLN A 96 9.81 -32.67 -0.43
N CYS A 97 8.99 -31.73 0.03
CA CYS A 97 9.12 -30.34 -0.34
C CYS A 97 10.38 -29.76 0.32
N ARG A 98 11.30 -29.25 -0.51
CA ARG A 98 12.48 -28.50 -0.09
C ARG A 98 12.25 -27.00 -0.28
N VAL A 99 12.86 -26.23 0.59
CA VAL A 99 12.83 -24.77 0.62
C VAL A 99 14.17 -24.27 0.11
N LEU A 100 14.16 -23.42 -0.93
CA LEU A 100 15.36 -22.81 -1.49
C LEU A 100 15.30 -21.29 -1.30
N HIS A 101 16.20 -20.75 -0.48
CA HIS A 101 16.32 -19.31 -0.28
C HIS A 101 17.14 -18.69 -1.42
N LYS A 102 16.55 -17.72 -2.13
CA LYS A 102 17.20 -16.91 -3.17
C LYS A 102 17.93 -15.71 -2.59
N VAL A 103 17.47 -15.23 -1.44
CA VAL A 103 18.12 -14.19 -0.62
C VAL A 103 18.55 -14.85 0.69
N ASN A 104 19.80 -14.66 1.07
CA ASN A 104 20.40 -15.22 2.28
C ASN A 104 20.83 -14.11 3.25
N GLU A 105 21.42 -14.50 4.39
CA GLU A 105 21.84 -13.56 5.43
C GLU A 105 22.95 -12.63 4.95
N THR A 106 23.87 -13.10 4.10
CA THR A 106 24.95 -12.26 3.57
C THR A 106 24.41 -11.16 2.64
N ASP A 107 23.36 -11.44 1.89
CA ASP A 107 22.70 -10.46 1.03
C ASP A 107 21.96 -9.40 1.87
N ASN A 108 21.23 -9.84 2.90
CA ASN A 108 20.47 -8.97 3.80
C ASN A 108 21.37 -8.12 4.71
N ARG A 109 22.60 -8.56 5.02
CA ARG A 109 23.54 -7.82 5.88
C ARG A 109 24.39 -6.77 5.16
N LEU A 110 24.34 -6.69 3.82
CA LEU A 110 25.10 -5.69 3.08
C LEU A 110 24.79 -4.27 3.58
N GLY A 111 25.82 -3.48 3.84
CA GLY A 111 25.76 -2.07 4.23
C GLY A 111 26.57 -1.16 3.31
N ALA A 112 26.44 0.14 3.52
CA ALA A 112 27.10 1.14 2.69
C ALA A 112 28.60 0.87 2.51
N GLY A 113 29.05 0.81 1.25
CA GLY A 113 30.43 0.51 0.85
C GLY A 113 30.73 -0.98 0.60
N ASP A 114 29.84 -1.91 0.96
CA ASP A 114 30.01 -3.33 0.66
C ASP A 114 29.86 -3.61 -0.84
N LYS A 115 30.57 -4.61 -1.35
CA LYS A 115 30.44 -5.03 -2.76
C LYS A 115 29.27 -5.99 -2.93
N PHE A 116 28.44 -5.74 -3.95
CA PHE A 116 27.40 -6.69 -4.33
C PHE A 116 28.00 -7.99 -4.89
N PRO A 117 27.48 -9.17 -4.51
CA PRO A 117 27.98 -10.47 -4.97
C PRO A 117 27.82 -10.74 -6.48
N ILE A 118 26.96 -9.98 -7.17
CA ILE A 118 26.70 -10.11 -8.61
C ILE A 118 27.05 -8.82 -9.35
N MET A 119 27.47 -8.96 -10.61
CA MET A 119 27.77 -7.81 -11.48
C MET A 119 26.48 -7.06 -11.84
N GLY A 120 26.61 -5.76 -12.13
CA GLY A 120 25.51 -4.91 -12.61
C GLY A 120 24.89 -3.99 -11.56
N PHE A 121 25.40 -4.00 -10.32
CA PHE A 121 25.00 -3.10 -9.25
C PHE A 121 26.21 -2.30 -8.76
N GLU A 122 25.99 -1.03 -8.46
CA GLU A 122 27.04 -0.11 -8.05
C GLU A 122 27.03 0.05 -6.52
N SER A 123 28.19 -0.16 -5.90
CA SER A 123 28.34 0.07 -4.47
C SER A 123 28.70 1.53 -4.19
N TYR A 124 27.99 2.12 -3.24
CA TYR A 124 28.16 3.49 -2.78
C TYR A 124 28.51 3.51 -1.29
N ALA A 125 29.42 4.42 -0.91
CA ALA A 125 29.67 4.74 0.50
C ALA A 125 28.56 5.62 1.11
N ASP A 126 27.78 6.28 0.24
CA ASP A 126 26.58 7.02 0.62
C ASP A 126 25.43 6.05 0.93
N PRO A 127 24.88 6.04 2.16
CA PRO A 127 23.83 5.10 2.57
C PRO A 127 22.54 5.18 1.76
N ASP A 128 22.16 6.37 1.29
CA ASP A 128 20.91 6.56 0.54
C ASP A 128 21.03 5.97 -0.86
N LEU A 129 22.15 6.26 -1.54
CA LEU A 129 22.46 5.64 -2.83
C LEU A 129 22.63 4.13 -2.69
N PHE A 130 23.28 3.67 -1.62
CA PHE A 130 23.47 2.25 -1.38
C PHE A 130 22.15 1.51 -1.11
N ALA A 131 21.26 2.08 -0.29
CA ALA A 131 19.97 1.47 0.03
C ALA A 131 19.12 1.30 -1.24
N LYS A 132 19.10 2.30 -2.12
CA LYS A 132 18.46 2.18 -3.43
C LYS A 132 19.05 1.03 -4.25
N GLU A 133 20.37 0.98 -4.41
CA GLU A 133 21.02 -0.08 -5.20
C GLU A 133 20.82 -1.47 -4.58
N LYS A 134 20.79 -1.57 -3.24
CA LYS A 134 20.48 -2.82 -2.55
C LYS A 134 19.05 -3.28 -2.80
N GLU A 135 18.07 -2.37 -2.85
CA GLU A 135 16.70 -2.72 -3.23
C GLU A 135 16.64 -3.31 -4.65
N LEU A 136 17.36 -2.70 -5.60
CA LEU A 136 17.46 -3.22 -6.97
C LEU A 136 18.12 -4.60 -7.01
N TYR A 137 19.20 -4.78 -6.26
CA TYR A 137 19.90 -6.04 -6.12
C TYR A 137 19.01 -7.15 -5.55
N LEU A 138 18.36 -6.90 -4.40
CA LEU A 138 17.42 -7.86 -3.80
C LEU A 138 16.25 -8.15 -4.73
N GLY A 139 15.71 -7.12 -5.40
CA GLY A 139 14.67 -7.26 -6.43
C GLY A 139 15.07 -8.24 -7.54
N SER A 140 16.33 -8.17 -8.01
CA SER A 140 16.83 -9.07 -9.05
C SER A 140 16.90 -10.55 -8.61
N LEU A 141 17.23 -10.81 -7.34
CA LEU A 141 17.23 -12.16 -6.77
C LEU A 141 15.79 -12.70 -6.61
N CYS A 142 14.87 -11.81 -6.27
CA CYS A 142 13.47 -12.10 -6.01
C CYS A 142 12.62 -12.22 -7.27
N GLU A 143 13.09 -11.76 -8.41
CA GLU A 143 12.27 -11.63 -9.61
C GLU A 143 11.63 -12.97 -10.03
N VAL A 144 10.32 -12.89 -10.29
CA VAL A 144 9.53 -13.93 -10.93
C VAL A 144 9.44 -13.59 -12.40
N GLN A 145 10.07 -14.45 -13.21
CA GLN A 145 10.09 -14.30 -14.66
C GLN A 145 8.73 -14.68 -15.22
N GLU A 146 8.00 -13.67 -15.70
CA GLU A 146 6.74 -13.81 -16.43
C GLU A 146 6.80 -12.92 -17.68
N SER A 147 6.31 -13.43 -18.81
CA SER A 147 6.23 -12.66 -20.05
C SER A 147 4.82 -12.10 -20.23
N PRO A 148 4.65 -10.81 -20.59
CA PRO A 148 5.70 -9.81 -20.84
C PRO A 148 6.21 -9.07 -19.59
N ASN A 149 5.56 -9.23 -18.43
CA ASN A 149 5.75 -8.37 -17.26
C ASN A 149 6.27 -9.16 -16.05
N PRO A 150 7.58 -9.14 -15.76
CA PRO A 150 8.12 -9.75 -14.55
C PRO A 150 7.69 -8.96 -13.31
N TRP A 151 7.77 -9.59 -12.14
CA TRP A 151 7.41 -8.98 -10.87
C TRP A 151 8.30 -9.50 -9.73
N GLN A 152 8.41 -8.73 -8.63
CA GLN A 152 9.34 -9.03 -7.55
C GLN A 152 8.63 -9.43 -6.26
N PHE A 153 8.19 -8.49 -5.42
CA PHE A 153 7.71 -8.79 -4.07
C PHE A 153 6.63 -7.85 -3.54
N TRP A 154 5.96 -8.30 -2.46
CA TRP A 154 5.26 -7.42 -1.54
C TRP A 154 6.29 -6.63 -0.72
N MET A 155 6.04 -5.33 -0.53
CA MET A 155 6.91 -4.47 0.27
C MET A 155 6.30 -4.26 1.65
N ILE A 156 7.03 -4.62 2.69
CA ILE A 156 6.78 -4.17 4.05
C ILE A 156 7.56 -2.88 4.24
N MET A 157 6.91 -1.82 4.72
CA MET A 157 7.65 -0.63 5.14
C MET A 157 7.41 -0.38 6.61
N VAL A 158 8.47 -0.03 7.32
CA VAL A 158 8.40 0.44 8.70
C VAL A 158 9.02 1.82 8.71
N LYS A 159 8.25 2.81 9.16
CA LYS A 159 8.70 4.20 9.24
C LYS A 159 8.54 4.73 10.65
N ASN A 160 9.44 5.63 11.04
CA ASN A 160 9.32 6.39 12.27
C ASN A 160 9.17 7.88 11.96
N GLY A 161 8.39 8.56 12.80
CA GLY A 161 8.09 9.98 12.70
C GLY A 161 9.07 10.92 13.38
N ASN A 162 10.17 10.39 13.93
CA ASN A 162 11.18 11.25 14.55
C ASN A 162 11.89 12.06 13.46
N PHE A 163 12.11 13.35 13.74
CA PHE A 163 12.59 14.28 12.73
C PHE A 163 13.53 15.33 13.34
N ASP A 164 14.82 15.26 13.00
CA ASP A 164 15.81 16.19 13.52
C ASP A 164 15.82 17.52 12.75
N LYS A 165 15.17 18.53 13.32
CA LYS A 165 15.17 19.91 12.81
C LYS A 165 16.55 20.57 12.76
N ASN A 166 17.56 20.04 13.44
CA ASN A 166 18.91 20.60 13.41
C ASN A 166 19.76 20.09 12.25
N THR A 167 19.27 19.10 11.50
CA THR A 167 19.97 18.55 10.33
C THR A 167 19.49 19.22 9.04
N THR A 168 20.12 18.84 7.92
CA THR A 168 19.71 19.20 6.56
C THR A 168 19.59 17.95 5.67
N LEU A 169 19.36 16.79 6.30
CA LEU A 169 19.28 15.51 5.60
C LEU A 169 18.05 15.47 4.69
N CYS A 170 16.90 15.84 5.25
CA CYS A 170 15.65 15.84 4.51
C CYS A 170 15.49 17.11 3.66
N PRO A 171 15.23 16.99 2.34
CA PRO A 171 14.92 18.14 1.50
C PRO A 171 13.54 18.72 1.85
N GLU A 172 13.34 20.00 1.53
CA GLU A 172 12.03 20.67 1.62
C GLU A 172 11.38 20.70 0.23
N ASN A 173 10.42 19.82 -0.03
CA ASN A 173 9.77 19.71 -1.35
C ASN A 173 10.79 19.58 -2.51
N GLY A 174 11.77 18.69 -2.36
CA GLY A 174 12.84 18.45 -3.33
C GLY A 174 14.00 19.42 -3.24
N LYS A 175 13.89 20.51 -2.47
CA LYS A 175 14.95 21.51 -2.35
C LYS A 175 15.87 21.16 -1.20
N LYS A 176 17.18 21.06 -1.50
CA LYS A 176 18.21 21.06 -0.47
C LYS A 176 18.18 22.41 0.27
N ILE A 177 18.13 22.35 1.59
CA ILE A 177 18.05 23.51 2.47
C ILE A 177 19.27 23.56 3.37
N SER A 178 19.68 24.76 3.77
CA SER A 178 20.77 24.95 4.73
C SER A 178 20.31 24.90 6.18
N LYS A 179 18.99 25.03 6.42
CA LYS A 179 18.37 24.96 7.75
C LYS A 179 16.88 24.64 7.61
N ILE A 180 16.38 23.77 8.50
CA ILE A 180 14.95 23.51 8.64
C ILE A 180 14.30 24.62 9.46
N VAL A 181 13.26 25.24 8.93
CA VAL A 181 12.46 26.27 9.61
C VAL A 181 10.99 25.87 9.52
N THR A 182 10.43 25.37 10.62
CA THR A 182 9.05 24.89 10.67
C THR A 182 8.45 25.00 12.07
N ASP A 183 7.19 25.45 12.10
CA ASP A 183 6.37 25.55 13.31
C ASP A 183 5.71 24.20 13.68
N ARG A 184 5.88 23.16 12.85
CA ARG A 184 5.34 21.81 13.11
C ARG A 184 6.06 21.16 14.29
N ASN A 185 5.33 20.45 15.15
CA ASN A 185 5.91 19.70 16.26
C ASN A 185 6.27 18.29 15.80
N PHE A 186 7.48 17.84 16.15
CA PHE A 186 7.96 16.48 15.89
C PHE A 186 8.45 15.85 17.19
N PRO A 187 8.29 14.53 17.37
CA PRO A 187 8.55 13.85 18.63
C PRO A 187 10.02 13.74 19.06
N CYS A 188 11.00 14.11 18.24
CA CYS A 188 12.42 14.10 18.64
C CYS A 188 13.25 15.18 17.94
N PHE A 189 14.26 15.72 18.63
CA PHE A 189 15.19 16.76 18.13
C PHE A 189 16.63 16.39 18.51
N GLY A 190 17.55 16.39 17.55
CA GLY A 190 18.97 16.11 17.77
C GLY A 190 19.50 14.81 17.17
N GLU A 191 20.83 14.70 17.20
CA GLU A 191 21.60 13.64 16.56
C GLU A 191 21.16 12.24 16.99
N GLY A 192 21.05 11.34 16.02
CA GLY A 192 20.72 9.92 16.24
C GLY A 192 19.22 9.61 16.36
N CYS A 193 18.31 10.59 16.32
CA CYS A 193 16.88 10.31 16.41
C CYS A 193 16.25 9.79 15.12
N MET A 194 16.78 10.25 13.99
CA MET A 194 16.36 9.91 12.64
C MET A 194 17.07 8.64 12.18
N ASN A 195 16.79 7.53 12.85
CA ASN A 195 17.52 6.27 12.64
C ASN A 195 16.66 5.18 12.00
N GLN A 196 17.28 4.07 11.60
CA GLN A 196 16.62 2.84 11.18
C GLN A 196 16.47 1.85 12.36
N PRO A 197 15.54 0.89 12.31
CA PRO A 197 15.40 -0.08 13.38
C PRO A 197 16.45 -1.20 13.26
N VAL A 198 16.68 -1.92 14.35
CA VAL A 198 17.28 -3.25 14.26
C VAL A 198 16.21 -4.20 13.72
N VAL A 199 16.56 -4.96 12.69
CA VAL A 199 15.68 -5.94 12.05
C VAL A 199 16.21 -7.35 12.33
N TYR A 200 15.31 -8.22 12.77
CA TYR A 200 15.53 -9.66 12.83
C TYR A 200 14.63 -10.35 11.81
N HIS A 201 15.22 -11.31 11.09
CA HIS A 201 14.54 -12.08 10.08
C HIS A 201 14.49 -13.55 10.47
N LYS A 202 13.27 -14.10 10.52
CA LYS A 202 13.06 -15.54 10.50
C LYS A 202 12.72 -15.95 9.08
N TYR A 203 13.71 -16.55 8.43
CA TYR A 203 13.58 -17.06 7.06
C TYR A 203 12.39 -17.99 6.90
N SER A 204 11.75 -17.90 5.73
CA SER A 204 10.57 -18.68 5.39
C SER A 204 10.85 -20.17 5.43
N MET A 205 10.30 -20.87 6.40
CA MET A 205 10.48 -22.32 6.57
C MET A 205 9.16 -23.07 6.45
N LEU A 206 9.25 -24.31 5.97
CA LEU A 206 8.11 -25.20 5.88
C LEU A 206 7.83 -25.83 7.24
N GLY A 207 6.65 -25.57 7.80
CA GLY A 207 6.26 -25.94 9.16
C GLY A 207 4.82 -26.46 9.28
N GLY A 208 4.47 -26.90 10.50
CA GLY A 208 3.17 -27.47 10.86
C GLY A 208 3.11 -29.00 10.79
N ASN A 209 2.09 -29.58 11.44
CA ASN A 209 1.81 -31.01 11.31
C ASN A 209 1.52 -31.30 9.84
N GLN A 210 2.31 -32.19 9.23
CA GLN A 210 2.30 -32.50 7.79
C GLN A 210 2.92 -31.45 6.84
N LYS A 211 3.67 -30.44 7.34
CA LYS A 211 4.42 -29.48 6.48
C LYS A 211 3.54 -28.69 5.48
N VAL A 212 2.34 -28.30 5.91
CA VAL A 212 1.33 -27.63 5.07
C VAL A 212 1.53 -26.11 4.99
N TYR A 213 2.35 -25.52 5.86
CA TYR A 213 2.49 -24.06 5.93
C TYR A 213 3.92 -23.60 5.65
N LEU A 214 4.06 -22.58 4.83
CA LEU A 214 5.30 -21.82 4.68
C LEU A 214 5.17 -20.53 5.49
N THR A 215 6.07 -20.34 6.46
CA THR A 215 6.00 -19.24 7.43
C THR A 215 7.33 -18.54 7.56
N GLY A 216 7.31 -17.21 7.56
CA GLY A 216 8.46 -16.37 7.87
C GLY A 216 8.02 -15.10 8.61
N GLU A 217 8.99 -14.33 9.09
CA GLU A 217 8.72 -13.14 9.89
C GLU A 217 9.86 -12.12 9.77
N PHE A 218 9.51 -10.85 9.60
CA PHE A 218 10.36 -9.72 9.97
C PHE A 218 9.86 -9.12 11.27
N ASN A 219 10.76 -8.88 12.22
CA ASN A 219 10.43 -8.12 13.42
C ASN A 219 11.63 -7.28 13.87
N GLY A 220 11.39 -6.34 14.78
CA GLY A 220 12.43 -5.43 15.20
C GLY A 220 11.95 -4.31 16.10
N THR A 221 12.88 -3.40 16.40
CA THR A 221 12.69 -2.26 17.31
C THR A 221 13.53 -1.08 16.85
N TYR A 222 13.01 0.14 17.05
CA TYR A 222 13.81 1.36 16.91
C TYR A 222 14.57 1.70 18.21
N ASP A 223 14.16 1.16 19.35
CA ASP A 223 14.90 1.29 20.61
C ASP A 223 16.14 0.38 20.55
N LEU A 224 17.25 0.92 20.02
CA LEU A 224 18.49 0.17 19.76
C LEU A 224 19.17 -0.37 21.03
N ASP A 225 18.85 0.23 22.18
CA ASP A 225 19.30 -0.18 23.52
C ASP A 225 18.32 -1.13 24.23
N ALA A 226 17.23 -1.51 23.56
CA ALA A 226 16.22 -2.39 24.15
C ALA A 226 16.73 -3.82 24.34
N ASN A 227 16.54 -4.35 25.55
CA ASN A 227 16.63 -5.78 25.80
C ASN A 227 15.30 -6.45 25.40
N LEU A 228 15.22 -7.01 24.20
CA LEU A 228 13.99 -7.67 23.70
C LEU A 228 13.59 -8.92 24.50
N GLY A 229 14.46 -9.44 25.37
CA GLY A 229 14.14 -10.55 26.29
C GLY A 229 13.33 -10.13 27.53
N GLU A 230 13.31 -8.84 27.88
CA GLU A 230 12.63 -8.31 29.06
C GLU A 230 11.79 -7.08 28.69
N ASN A 231 10.48 -7.12 28.97
CA ASN A 231 9.56 -5.97 28.83
C ASN A 231 9.30 -5.47 27.39
N VAL A 232 8.73 -6.32 26.53
CA VAL A 232 8.13 -5.97 25.21
C VAL A 232 7.00 -4.92 25.29
N GLY A 233 6.67 -4.39 26.48
CA GLY A 233 5.64 -3.37 26.69
C GLY A 233 6.10 -1.92 26.63
N ASN A 234 7.40 -1.64 26.86
CA ASN A 234 7.92 -0.26 26.93
C ASN A 234 8.74 0.15 25.70
N ASN A 235 9.10 -0.82 24.86
CA ASN A 235 9.91 -0.59 23.65
C ASN A 235 9.02 -0.53 22.41
N SER A 236 9.48 0.18 21.40
CA SER A 236 8.93 0.11 20.07
C SER A 236 9.09 -1.31 19.56
N PHE A 237 8.09 -1.80 18.86
CA PHE A 237 8.15 -3.13 18.28
C PHE A 237 7.32 -3.17 17.03
N PHE A 238 7.89 -3.73 15.98
CA PHE A 238 7.13 -4.14 14.81
C PHE A 238 7.33 -5.64 14.58
N SER A 239 6.30 -6.29 14.06
CA SER A 239 6.39 -7.63 13.52
C SER A 239 5.43 -7.77 12.35
N VAL A 240 5.92 -8.34 11.26
CA VAL A 240 5.12 -8.80 10.14
C VAL A 240 5.48 -10.25 9.89
N SER A 241 4.55 -11.14 10.22
CA SER A 241 4.67 -12.56 9.89
C SER A 241 3.74 -12.90 8.74
N TRP A 242 4.20 -13.76 7.83
CA TRP A 242 3.35 -14.33 6.79
C TRP A 242 3.19 -15.82 7.02
N ARG A 243 1.98 -16.30 6.75
CA ARG A 243 1.64 -17.71 6.74
C ARG A 243 0.91 -18.03 5.47
N LYS A 244 1.50 -18.95 4.71
CA LYS A 244 0.93 -19.45 3.47
C LYS A 244 0.55 -20.90 3.63
N ASN A 245 -0.68 -21.24 3.28
CA ASN A 245 -1.11 -22.62 3.16
C ASN A 245 -0.71 -23.15 1.76
N THR A 246 0.19 -24.12 1.71
CA THR A 246 0.70 -24.67 0.44
C THR A 246 -0.33 -25.55 -0.27
N SER A 247 -1.38 -26.02 0.40
CA SER A 247 -2.45 -26.82 -0.19
C SER A 247 -3.54 -25.96 -0.83
N THR A 248 -3.92 -24.85 -0.19
CA THR A 248 -4.99 -23.96 -0.70
C THR A 248 -4.45 -22.75 -1.45
N GLY A 249 -3.16 -22.45 -1.32
CA GLY A 249 -2.55 -21.21 -1.83
C GLY A 249 -2.92 -19.96 -1.01
N SER A 250 -3.66 -20.09 0.09
CA SER A 250 -4.12 -18.92 0.85
C SER A 250 -3.02 -18.31 1.71
N TRP A 251 -2.93 -16.98 1.74
CA TRP A 251 -1.98 -16.23 2.55
C TRP A 251 -2.66 -15.45 3.67
N ILE A 252 -1.92 -15.30 4.76
CA ILE A 252 -2.25 -14.41 5.87
C ILE A 252 -0.99 -13.63 6.22
N PHE A 253 -1.07 -12.31 6.14
CA PHE A 253 -0.10 -11.41 6.76
C PHE A 253 -0.65 -10.98 8.11
N SER A 254 0.17 -11.07 9.16
CA SER A 254 -0.18 -10.62 10.51
C SER A 254 0.78 -9.53 10.92
N HIS A 255 0.20 -8.36 11.24
CA HIS A 255 0.93 -7.14 11.56
C HIS A 255 0.78 -6.84 13.06
N ARG A 256 1.89 -6.44 13.68
CA ARG A 256 1.91 -5.87 15.02
C ARG A 256 2.80 -4.64 15.03
N LEU A 257 2.32 -3.57 15.64
CA LEU A 257 3.07 -2.34 15.84
C LEU A 257 2.79 -1.83 17.26
N THR A 258 3.84 -1.48 17.99
CA THR A 258 3.76 -0.77 19.27
C THR A 258 4.78 0.34 19.29
N THR A 259 4.43 1.45 19.93
CA THR A 259 5.28 2.62 20.09
C THR A 259 6.02 2.58 21.44
N SER A 260 7.02 3.44 21.58
CA SER A 260 7.67 3.73 22.87
C SER A 260 7.65 5.22 23.15
N THR A 261 8.12 5.62 24.33
CA THR A 261 8.34 7.03 24.63
C THR A 261 9.38 7.69 23.72
N LYS A 262 10.36 6.91 23.21
CA LYS A 262 11.38 7.41 22.28
C LYS A 262 10.88 7.46 20.83
N TYR A 263 9.98 6.55 20.48
CA TYR A 263 9.39 6.43 19.16
C TYR A 263 7.86 6.40 19.27
N PRO A 264 7.23 7.55 19.58
CA PRO A 264 5.79 7.64 19.77
C PRO A 264 5.03 7.60 18.44
N TRP A 265 5.72 7.90 17.32
CA TRP A 265 5.14 7.91 16.00
C TRP A 265 5.78 6.84 15.11
N LEU A 266 5.03 5.78 14.81
CA LEU A 266 5.44 4.68 13.94
C LEU A 266 4.36 4.31 12.93
N MET A 267 4.80 3.79 11.78
CA MET A 267 3.94 3.42 10.66
C MET A 267 4.40 2.08 10.08
N LEU A 268 3.46 1.16 9.85
CA LEU A 268 3.74 -0.19 9.35
C LEU A 268 2.83 -0.56 8.19
N TYR A 269 3.41 -0.71 7.00
CA TYR A 269 2.71 -0.90 5.74
C TYR A 269 2.89 -2.29 5.16
N LEU A 270 1.83 -2.83 4.54
CA LEU A 270 1.95 -3.82 3.47
C LEU A 270 1.59 -3.14 2.15
N ARG A 271 2.55 -3.13 1.22
CA ARG A 271 2.52 -2.36 -0.02
C ARG A 271 2.67 -3.27 -1.23
N ALA A 272 1.84 -3.02 -2.23
CA ALA A 272 2.00 -3.52 -3.60
C ALA A 272 2.42 -2.37 -4.50
N ASP A 273 3.68 -2.41 -4.91
CA ASP A 273 4.29 -1.42 -5.80
C ASP A 273 4.19 -1.81 -7.26
N ALA A 274 4.25 -0.82 -8.15
CA ALA A 274 4.48 -1.07 -9.56
C ALA A 274 5.91 -1.59 -9.82
N THR A 275 6.03 -2.46 -10.81
CA THR A 275 7.33 -2.97 -11.27
C THR A 275 8.11 -1.93 -12.07
N GLU A 276 7.42 -0.86 -12.51
CA GLU A 276 7.98 0.29 -13.19
C GLU A 276 7.22 1.57 -12.79
N GLY A 277 7.91 2.71 -12.81
CA GLY A 277 7.42 4.01 -12.38
C GLY A 277 7.97 4.46 -11.03
N PHE A 278 7.67 5.70 -10.69
CA PHE A 278 8.11 6.35 -9.45
C PHE A 278 7.12 6.03 -8.32
N ASN A 279 7.45 4.99 -7.58
CA ASN A 279 6.73 4.53 -6.42
C ASN A 279 6.55 5.69 -5.42
N GLY A 280 5.30 5.97 -5.00
CA GLY A 280 4.95 7.03 -4.06
C GLY A 280 5.90 7.12 -2.85
N GLY A 281 6.74 8.17 -2.88
CA GLY A 281 7.77 8.45 -1.88
C GLY A 281 9.22 8.24 -2.34
N TYR A 282 9.46 7.61 -3.50
CA TYR A 282 10.79 7.40 -4.09
C TYR A 282 10.86 8.01 -5.48
N HIS A 283 11.98 8.68 -5.74
CA HIS A 283 12.24 9.34 -7.01
C HIS A 283 13.02 8.45 -7.99
N TYR A 284 13.00 7.13 -7.76
CA TYR A 284 13.61 6.11 -8.61
C TYR A 284 12.61 5.01 -8.99
N ASN A 285 12.99 4.21 -9.98
CA ASN A 285 12.13 3.20 -10.57
C ASN A 285 11.89 2.02 -9.59
N GLY A 286 10.63 1.69 -9.34
CA GLY A 286 10.21 0.68 -8.38
C GLY A 286 10.56 -0.77 -8.74
N ARG A 287 10.55 -1.66 -7.73
CA ARG A 287 10.58 -3.12 -7.89
C ARG A 287 9.48 -3.73 -7.04
N GLY A 288 8.31 -3.89 -7.65
CA GLY A 288 7.09 -4.22 -6.94
C GLY A 288 6.43 -5.48 -7.44
N MET A 289 5.12 -5.58 -7.24
CA MET A 289 4.34 -6.72 -7.68
C MET A 289 3.18 -6.39 -8.61
N LEU A 290 2.90 -5.12 -8.89
CA LEU A 290 1.90 -4.74 -9.87
C LEU A 290 2.51 -4.81 -11.27
N LYS A 291 2.06 -5.77 -12.07
CA LYS A 291 2.46 -6.00 -13.48
C LYS A 291 1.99 -4.91 -14.44
N LYS A 292 1.10 -4.04 -13.98
CA LYS A 292 0.59 -2.87 -14.70
C LYS A 292 0.18 -1.82 -13.70
N LEU A 293 0.25 -0.55 -14.09
CA LEU A 293 -0.31 0.56 -13.33
C LEU A 293 -1.84 0.49 -13.39
N PRO A 294 -2.56 0.39 -12.25
CA PRO A 294 -4.00 0.57 -12.23
C PRO A 294 -4.34 2.01 -12.65
N GLU A 295 -5.38 2.19 -13.47
CA GLU A 295 -5.82 3.50 -13.94
C GLU A 295 -7.29 3.73 -13.54
N SER A 296 -7.55 4.87 -12.89
CA SER A 296 -8.90 5.27 -12.55
C SER A 296 -9.71 5.60 -13.81
N PRO A 297 -11.02 5.29 -13.85
CA PRO A 297 -11.82 4.72 -12.76
C PRO A 297 -11.85 3.18 -12.72
N ASN A 298 -11.07 2.48 -13.56
CA ASN A 298 -11.36 1.10 -13.94
C ASN A 298 -10.50 0.07 -13.18
N PHE A 299 -10.51 0.11 -11.85
CA PHE A 299 -9.89 -0.95 -11.06
C PHE A 299 -10.51 -1.05 -9.67
N MET A 300 -10.48 -2.27 -9.15
CA MET A 300 -11.04 -2.63 -7.85
C MET A 300 -9.99 -3.34 -7.01
N VAL A 301 -10.16 -3.26 -5.69
CA VAL A 301 -9.32 -3.98 -4.73
C VAL A 301 -10.22 -4.85 -3.88
N ARG A 302 -9.88 -6.14 -3.79
CA ARG A 302 -10.54 -7.08 -2.89
C ARG A 302 -9.56 -7.51 -1.81
N LEU A 303 -9.93 -7.28 -0.54
CA LEU A 303 -9.08 -7.61 0.60
C LEU A 303 -9.93 -8.09 1.78
N THR A 304 -9.36 -8.97 2.62
CA THR A 304 -9.98 -9.38 3.89
C THR A 304 -9.20 -8.75 5.02
N LEU A 305 -9.89 -8.01 5.88
CA LEU A 305 -9.29 -7.33 7.04
C LEU A 305 -9.87 -7.88 8.34
N ASP A 306 -9.00 -8.09 9.31
CA ASP A 306 -9.34 -8.62 10.64
C ASP A 306 -8.49 -7.92 11.70
N ILE A 307 -9.03 -6.85 12.27
CA ILE A 307 -8.34 -6.07 13.30
C ILE A 307 -8.56 -6.75 14.65
N LYS A 308 -7.45 -7.24 15.24
CA LYS A 308 -7.47 -7.93 16.53
C LYS A 308 -7.43 -6.98 17.72
N LEU A 309 -6.64 -5.93 17.58
CA LEU A 309 -6.43 -4.93 18.62
C LEU A 309 -6.18 -3.59 17.94
N GLY A 310 -6.82 -2.54 18.45
CA GLY A 310 -6.60 -1.17 18.01
C GLY A 310 -5.72 -0.41 19.00
N GLY A 311 -5.24 0.76 18.59
CA GLY A 311 -4.68 1.75 19.51
C GLY A 311 -5.79 2.64 20.09
N GLY A 312 -5.37 3.73 20.74
CA GLY A 312 -6.27 4.79 21.20
C GLY A 312 -6.71 5.74 20.09
N PRO A 313 -7.29 6.91 20.44
CA PRO A 313 -7.92 7.83 19.48
C PRO A 313 -6.93 8.47 18.48
N ASN A 314 -5.64 8.48 18.80
CA ASN A 314 -4.58 9.01 17.93
C ASN A 314 -3.99 7.94 16.99
N SER A 315 -4.34 6.67 17.18
CA SER A 315 -3.98 5.64 16.20
C SER A 315 -4.85 5.75 14.96
N GLN A 316 -4.27 5.53 13.80
CA GLN A 316 -4.98 5.49 12.53
C GLN A 316 -4.76 4.10 11.93
N PHE A 317 -5.85 3.52 11.43
CA PHE A 317 -5.78 2.29 10.67
C PHE A 317 -6.33 2.58 9.29
N TYR A 318 -5.53 2.30 8.26
CA TYR A 318 -5.91 2.57 6.90
C TYR A 318 -6.41 1.29 6.26
N LEU A 319 -7.72 1.27 5.94
CA LEU A 319 -8.29 0.17 5.16
C LEU A 319 -7.59 0.06 3.81
N LEU A 320 -7.35 1.22 3.21
CA LEU A 320 -6.66 1.36 1.95
C LEU A 320 -5.97 2.73 1.90
N ASP A 321 -4.73 2.73 1.44
CA ASP A 321 -3.97 3.90 1.04
C ASP A 321 -3.46 3.67 -0.39
N ILE A 322 -3.73 4.63 -1.26
CA ILE A 322 -3.40 4.57 -2.66
C ILE A 322 -2.41 5.67 -2.99
N GLY A 323 -1.21 5.29 -3.41
CA GLY A 323 -0.14 6.17 -3.82
C GLY A 323 -0.05 6.34 -5.33
N SER A 324 0.23 7.55 -5.78
CA SER A 324 0.46 7.88 -7.19
C SER A 324 1.41 9.06 -7.34
N CYS A 325 1.96 9.26 -8.54
CA CYS A 325 2.82 10.39 -8.86
C CYS A 325 2.41 11.06 -10.18
N TRP A 326 2.17 12.37 -10.13
CA TRP A 326 2.11 13.22 -11.33
C TRP A 326 2.51 14.66 -11.02
N LYS A 327 2.87 15.44 -12.03
CA LYS A 327 3.24 16.86 -11.84
C LYS A 327 1.98 17.71 -11.71
N ASN A 328 2.09 18.88 -11.07
CA ASN A 328 0.98 19.84 -10.96
C ASN A 328 0.39 20.30 -12.31
N ASN A 329 1.08 20.10 -13.43
CA ASN A 329 0.60 20.42 -14.78
C ASN A 329 -0.10 19.22 -15.48
N GLY A 330 -0.11 18.04 -14.84
CA GLY A 330 -0.81 16.82 -15.26
C GLY A 330 0.05 15.87 -16.09
N GLU A 331 1.32 16.21 -16.26
CA GLU A 331 2.28 15.31 -16.88
C GLU A 331 2.67 14.20 -15.90
N PRO A 332 2.99 12.99 -16.39
CA PRO A 332 3.55 11.93 -15.55
C PRO A 332 4.83 12.42 -14.83
N CYS A 333 5.11 11.81 -13.69
CA CYS A 333 6.39 11.98 -13.01
C CYS A 333 7.55 11.45 -13.86
N ASP A 334 8.71 12.06 -13.71
CA ASP A 334 9.96 11.72 -14.42
C ASP A 334 11.17 11.57 -13.48
N GLY A 335 10.95 11.66 -12.16
CA GLY A 335 11.98 11.58 -11.13
C GLY A 335 12.53 12.95 -10.72
N ASP A 336 12.05 14.05 -11.30
CA ASP A 336 12.42 15.40 -10.87
C ASP A 336 11.70 15.79 -9.57
N VAL A 337 12.40 15.63 -8.45
CA VAL A 337 11.91 15.93 -7.10
C VAL A 337 11.38 17.36 -6.90
N LEU A 338 11.76 18.30 -7.76
CA LEU A 338 11.29 19.69 -7.67
C LEU A 338 9.90 19.89 -8.29
N THR A 339 9.53 19.08 -9.28
CA THR A 339 8.30 19.25 -10.05
C THR A 339 7.30 18.12 -9.88
N ASP A 340 7.79 16.92 -9.55
CA ASP A 340 6.99 15.77 -9.23
C ASP A 340 6.22 15.99 -7.92
N VAL A 341 5.05 15.34 -7.83
CA VAL A 341 4.19 15.39 -6.65
C VAL A 341 3.65 14.00 -6.40
N THR A 342 3.94 13.47 -5.21
CA THR A 342 3.35 12.23 -4.74
C THR A 342 1.99 12.52 -4.12
N ARG A 343 1.01 11.68 -4.41
CA ARG A 343 -0.37 11.87 -3.96
C ARG A 343 -0.91 10.62 -3.32
N TYR A 344 -1.62 10.82 -2.23
CA TYR A 344 -2.25 9.74 -1.50
C TYR A 344 -3.74 9.97 -1.30
N SER A 345 -4.48 8.87 -1.42
CA SER A 345 -5.89 8.77 -1.05
C SER A 345 -6.01 7.69 0.01
N GLU A 346 -6.47 8.07 1.20
CA GLU A 346 -6.38 7.21 2.38
C GLU A 346 -7.72 7.13 3.12
N MET A 347 -8.17 5.93 3.49
CA MET A 347 -9.37 5.71 4.30
C MET A 347 -9.01 5.27 5.72
N ILE A 348 -9.26 6.12 6.71
CA ILE A 348 -9.04 5.80 8.13
C ILE A 348 -10.29 5.14 8.71
N ILE A 349 -10.19 3.93 9.26
CA ILE A 349 -11.34 3.18 9.79
C ILE A 349 -11.39 3.08 11.32
N ASN A 350 -10.44 3.67 12.04
CA ASN A 350 -10.56 3.78 13.49
C ASN A 350 -11.79 4.61 13.85
N PRO A 351 -12.82 4.05 14.54
CA PRO A 351 -14.05 4.76 14.86
C PRO A 351 -13.83 5.99 15.75
N GLU A 352 -12.75 6.01 16.54
CA GLU A 352 -12.40 7.11 17.44
C GLU A 352 -11.80 8.31 16.70
N THR A 353 -11.38 8.16 15.44
CA THR A 353 -10.83 9.27 14.66
C THR A 353 -11.86 10.38 14.45
N THR A 354 -11.51 11.59 14.87
CA THR A 354 -12.32 12.80 14.64
C THR A 354 -11.96 13.45 13.31
N SER A 355 -12.91 14.14 12.67
CA SER A 355 -12.63 14.89 11.45
C SER A 355 -11.94 16.24 11.74
N TRP A 356 -10.88 16.56 10.99
CA TRP A 356 -10.28 17.88 11.00
C TRP A 356 -10.93 18.82 9.99
N CYS A 357 -11.44 18.30 8.88
CA CYS A 357 -12.27 19.02 7.94
C CYS A 357 -13.65 19.32 8.52
N ARG A 358 -13.90 20.58 8.86
CA ARG A 358 -15.16 21.00 9.51
C ARG A 358 -15.62 22.36 8.96
N PRO A 359 -16.91 22.72 9.11
CA PRO A 359 -17.42 24.03 8.70
C PRO A 359 -16.63 25.22 9.28
N ASP A 360 -16.10 25.06 10.50
CA ASP A 360 -15.29 26.05 11.20
C ASP A 360 -13.78 25.93 10.95
N ASN A 361 -13.34 24.89 10.24
CA ASN A 361 -11.93 24.63 9.91
C ASN A 361 -11.75 24.20 8.45
N LEU A 362 -12.01 25.14 7.53
CA LEU A 362 -11.95 24.89 6.09
C LEU A 362 -10.53 24.66 5.55
N VAL A 363 -9.49 24.98 6.32
CA VAL A 363 -8.08 24.83 5.92
C VAL A 363 -7.72 23.36 5.65
N SER A 364 -8.39 22.44 6.36
CA SER A 364 -8.21 20.98 6.28
C SER A 364 -9.22 20.32 5.33
N CYS A 365 -10.03 21.09 4.60
CA CYS A 365 -11.03 20.58 3.68
C CYS A 365 -10.60 20.76 2.22
N PRO A 366 -10.91 19.80 1.33
CA PRO A 366 -10.68 20.00 -0.10
C PRO A 366 -11.55 21.16 -0.61
N PRO A 367 -11.12 21.92 -1.64
CA PRO A 367 -11.86 23.07 -2.14
C PRO A 367 -13.30 22.77 -2.57
N TYR A 368 -13.54 21.56 -3.08
CA TYR A 368 -14.86 21.07 -3.44
C TYR A 368 -14.94 19.55 -3.30
N HIS A 369 -16.17 19.07 -3.23
CA HIS A 369 -16.55 17.67 -3.26
C HIS A 369 -17.28 17.38 -4.58
N ILE A 370 -17.13 16.15 -5.11
CA ILE A 370 -17.90 15.65 -6.25
C ILE A 370 -18.89 14.59 -5.75
N SER A 371 -20.18 14.91 -5.80
CA SER A 371 -21.25 14.01 -5.36
C SER A 371 -21.31 12.73 -6.21
N PRO A 372 -22.10 11.71 -5.82
CA PRO A 372 -22.23 10.48 -6.60
C PRO A 372 -22.88 10.73 -7.97
N THR A 373 -23.63 11.84 -8.11
CA THR A 373 -24.25 12.27 -9.37
C THR A 373 -23.34 13.19 -10.21
N GLY A 374 -22.14 13.51 -9.72
CA GLY A 374 -21.16 14.37 -10.38
C GLY A 374 -21.34 15.87 -10.13
N GLU A 375 -22.18 16.25 -9.17
CA GLU A 375 -22.36 17.65 -8.76
C GLU A 375 -21.12 18.13 -7.98
N ILE A 376 -20.66 19.34 -8.29
CA ILE A 376 -19.56 19.99 -7.57
C ILE A 376 -20.16 20.83 -6.44
N ILE A 377 -19.84 20.47 -5.21
CA ILE A 377 -20.28 21.15 -3.99
C ILE A 377 -19.05 21.81 -3.37
N TYR A 378 -19.03 23.14 -3.27
CA TYR A 378 -17.89 23.85 -2.72
C TYR A 378 -17.88 23.76 -1.18
N ARG A 379 -16.69 23.75 -0.59
CA ARG A 379 -16.52 23.69 0.89
C ARG A 379 -17.09 24.87 1.67
N ASN A 380 -17.61 25.90 0.99
CA ASN A 380 -18.30 27.02 1.64
C ASN A 380 -19.83 26.83 1.63
N GLU A 381 -20.34 25.83 0.90
CA GLU A 381 -21.75 25.44 0.90
C GLU A 381 -22.00 24.53 2.10
N THR A 382 -21.97 25.11 3.30
CA THR A 382 -21.89 24.39 4.58
C THR A 382 -23.02 23.40 4.81
N ASP A 383 -24.19 23.64 4.22
CA ASP A 383 -25.37 22.80 4.38
C ASP A 383 -25.33 21.54 3.49
N GLN A 384 -24.46 21.53 2.48
CA GLN A 384 -24.39 20.47 1.46
C GLN A 384 -23.05 19.74 1.45
N PHE A 385 -21.97 20.43 1.81
CA PHE A 385 -20.64 19.82 1.78
C PHE A 385 -20.50 18.71 2.85
N PRO A 386 -20.08 17.49 2.48
CA PRO A 386 -20.05 16.37 3.42
C PRO A 386 -18.78 16.38 4.29
N TYR A 387 -18.65 17.35 5.20
CA TYR A 387 -17.47 17.50 6.07
C TYR A 387 -17.08 16.22 6.82
N SER A 388 -18.08 15.50 7.34
CA SER A 388 -17.90 14.24 8.06
C SER A 388 -17.29 13.11 7.23
N ALA A 389 -17.34 13.22 5.90
CA ALA A 389 -16.76 12.23 4.98
C ALA A 389 -15.24 12.38 4.83
N TYR A 390 -14.68 13.54 5.20
CA TYR A 390 -13.26 13.87 5.10
C TYR A 390 -12.63 13.97 6.48
N HIS A 391 -11.40 13.49 6.63
CA HIS A 391 -10.57 13.78 7.78
C HIS A 391 -9.69 15.00 7.51
N LEU A 392 -8.89 14.96 6.44
CA LEU A 392 -7.89 15.97 6.10
C LEU A 392 -7.70 16.05 4.57
N TYR A 393 -7.53 17.26 4.08
CA TYR A 393 -6.87 17.56 2.81
C TYR A 393 -5.70 18.49 3.06
N CYS A 394 -4.53 18.17 2.51
CA CYS A 394 -3.40 19.09 2.45
C CYS A 394 -2.86 19.18 1.03
N SER A 395 -2.42 20.38 0.66
CA SER A 395 -2.02 20.72 -0.72
C SER A 395 -0.53 20.49 -0.97
N PRO A 396 -0.10 20.36 -2.24
CA PRO A 396 1.32 20.23 -2.55
C PRO A 396 2.10 21.51 -2.30
N GLY A 397 3.27 21.38 -1.67
CA GLY A 397 4.14 22.50 -1.31
C GLY A 397 4.70 23.27 -2.51
N ASN A 398 4.81 22.62 -3.68
CA ASN A 398 5.22 23.25 -4.94
C ASN A 398 4.04 23.81 -5.78
N ALA A 399 2.82 23.86 -5.23
CA ALA A 399 1.67 24.44 -5.91
C ALA A 399 1.75 25.98 -6.02
N LYS A 400 1.29 26.54 -7.15
CA LYS A 400 1.43 27.99 -7.43
C LYS A 400 0.15 28.81 -7.20
N TYR A 401 -1.01 28.17 -7.23
CA TYR A 401 -2.31 28.84 -7.26
C TYR A 401 -3.33 28.14 -6.35
N LEU A 402 -2.96 27.94 -5.09
CA LEU A 402 -3.83 27.32 -4.09
C LEU A 402 -4.96 28.27 -3.70
N GLU A 403 -6.16 27.71 -3.53
CA GLU A 403 -7.35 28.43 -3.11
C GLU A 403 -7.37 28.57 -1.59
N LYS A 404 -7.32 29.80 -1.09
CA LYS A 404 -7.36 30.07 0.36
C LYS A 404 -8.78 29.81 0.92
N PRO A 405 -8.90 29.32 2.17
CA PRO A 405 -7.81 28.86 3.05
C PRO A 405 -7.23 27.51 2.61
N TYR A 406 -5.95 27.26 2.87
CA TYR A 406 -5.31 25.97 2.60
C TYR A 406 -4.18 25.73 3.59
N ASP A 407 -3.89 24.46 3.83
CA ASP A 407 -2.62 24.01 4.42
C ASP A 407 -1.83 23.23 3.36
N ILE A 408 -0.52 23.18 3.53
CA ILE A 408 0.38 22.36 2.72
C ILE A 408 0.66 21.05 3.45
N CYS A 409 0.88 19.96 2.71
CA CYS A 409 1.37 18.74 3.33
C CYS A 409 2.76 18.96 3.93
N ASP A 410 3.14 18.08 4.85
CA ASP A 410 4.48 18.14 5.45
C ASP A 410 5.55 18.10 4.33
N PRO A 411 6.41 19.13 4.24
CA PRO A 411 7.32 19.27 3.12
C PRO A 411 8.57 18.38 3.23
N TYR A 412 8.70 17.64 4.33
CA TYR A 412 9.90 16.88 4.66
C TYR A 412 9.71 15.35 4.60
N SER A 413 8.50 14.80 4.77
CA SER A 413 8.31 13.33 4.85
C SER A 413 8.49 12.56 3.53
N ASN A 414 8.68 13.25 2.41
CA ASN A 414 9.07 12.62 1.14
C ASN A 414 10.10 13.53 0.43
N PRO A 415 10.96 12.97 -0.45
CA PRO A 415 11.94 13.77 -1.18
C PRO A 415 11.29 14.87 -2.02
N GLN A 416 10.12 14.60 -2.62
CA GLN A 416 9.29 15.53 -3.40
C GLN A 416 8.04 16.00 -2.66
N SER A 417 7.36 17.01 -3.22
CA SER A 417 6.08 17.50 -2.66
C SER A 417 5.00 16.42 -2.57
N GLN A 418 4.14 16.55 -1.57
CA GLN A 418 3.04 15.62 -1.28
C GLN A 418 1.67 16.29 -1.38
N GLU A 419 0.65 15.53 -1.75
CA GLU A 419 -0.75 15.91 -1.60
C GLU A 419 -1.53 14.75 -0.97
N LEU A 420 -2.32 15.03 0.07
CA LEU A 420 -3.04 13.99 0.82
C LEU A 420 -4.53 14.31 0.83
N VAL A 421 -5.33 13.28 0.56
CA VAL A 421 -6.77 13.26 0.83
C VAL A 421 -7.06 12.08 1.75
N GLN A 422 -7.41 12.39 3.00
CA GLN A 422 -7.81 11.42 4.01
C GLN A 422 -9.32 11.47 4.20
N ILE A 423 -9.98 10.32 4.07
CA ILE A 423 -11.43 10.15 4.21
C ILE A 423 -11.78 9.24 5.39
N LEU A 424 -13.04 9.33 5.82
CA LEU A 424 -13.60 8.57 6.93
C LEU A 424 -14.83 7.75 6.47
N PRO A 425 -15.20 6.67 7.19
CA PRO A 425 -16.42 5.92 6.95
C PRO A 425 -17.64 6.83 6.84
N HIS A 426 -18.33 6.79 5.70
CA HIS A 426 -19.45 7.67 5.38
C HIS A 426 -20.30 7.10 4.23
N PRO A 427 -21.63 7.33 4.21
CA PRO A 427 -22.50 6.88 3.11
C PRO A 427 -22.07 7.40 1.72
N GLU A 428 -21.39 8.54 1.69
CA GLU A 428 -20.84 9.16 0.48
C GLU A 428 -19.89 8.22 -0.29
N TRP A 429 -19.20 7.34 0.44
CA TRP A 429 -18.21 6.39 -0.11
C TRP A 429 -18.76 4.96 -0.25
N ALA A 430 -19.88 4.66 0.42
CA ALA A 430 -20.48 3.32 0.43
C ALA A 430 -20.87 2.82 -0.96
N VAL A 431 -21.22 3.74 -1.87
CA VAL A 431 -21.48 3.44 -3.29
C VAL A 431 -20.28 2.81 -4.02
N HIS A 432 -19.06 2.95 -3.47
CA HIS A 432 -17.82 2.34 -3.97
C HIS A 432 -17.36 1.16 -3.11
N GLY A 433 -18.23 0.60 -2.26
CA GLY A 433 -17.93 -0.54 -1.40
C GLY A 433 -17.16 -0.21 -0.12
N TYR A 434 -16.89 1.07 0.16
CA TYR A 434 -16.19 1.50 1.37
C TYR A 434 -17.10 1.48 2.60
N PRO A 435 -16.54 1.48 3.83
CA PRO A 435 -17.28 1.60 5.08
C PRO A 435 -18.32 2.74 5.07
N GLU A 436 -19.58 2.41 5.36
CA GLU A 436 -20.68 3.37 5.40
C GLU A 436 -20.71 4.14 6.73
N LYS A 437 -20.35 3.47 7.83
CA LYS A 437 -20.37 4.05 9.18
C LYS A 437 -19.12 3.70 9.97
N LYS A 438 -18.84 4.54 10.96
CA LYS A 438 -17.75 4.30 11.93
C LYS A 438 -17.92 2.93 12.60
N GLY A 439 -16.83 2.17 12.67
CA GLY A 439 -16.79 0.84 13.29
C GLY A 439 -16.98 -0.32 12.31
N ASP A 440 -17.43 -0.07 11.07
CA ASP A 440 -17.45 -1.12 10.04
C ASP A 440 -16.02 -1.58 9.72
N GLY A 441 -15.78 -2.89 9.79
CA GLY A 441 -14.45 -3.49 9.56
C GLY A 441 -13.47 -3.32 10.73
N TRP A 442 -13.94 -2.83 11.88
CA TRP A 442 -13.12 -2.64 13.08
C TRP A 442 -13.03 -3.92 13.94
N ILE A 443 -12.58 -3.78 15.19
CA ILE A 443 -12.38 -4.88 16.14
C ILE A 443 -13.68 -5.69 16.32
N GLY A 444 -13.58 -7.01 16.13
CA GLY A 444 -14.72 -7.94 16.22
C GLY A 444 -15.55 -8.03 14.94
N ASP A 445 -15.22 -7.25 13.92
CA ASP A 445 -15.95 -7.16 12.65
C ASP A 445 -15.05 -7.49 11.46
N ARG A 446 -14.57 -8.74 11.42
CA ARG A 446 -13.78 -9.24 10.28
C ARG A 446 -14.64 -9.21 9.02
N ARG A 447 -14.14 -8.54 7.97
CA ARG A 447 -14.86 -8.40 6.70
C ARG A 447 -13.95 -8.58 5.49
N THR A 448 -14.57 -9.04 4.41
CA THR A 448 -14.00 -8.97 3.06
C THR A 448 -14.61 -7.78 2.36
N TRP A 449 -13.75 -6.89 1.89
CA TRP A 449 -14.11 -5.69 1.16
C TRP A 449 -13.89 -5.89 -0.33
N GLU A 450 -14.83 -5.40 -1.14
CA GLU A 450 -14.68 -5.20 -2.58
C GLU A 450 -14.81 -3.71 -2.86
N LEU A 451 -13.67 -3.04 -3.00
CA LEU A 451 -13.57 -1.59 -3.08
C LEU A 451 -13.43 -1.18 -4.55
N ASP A 452 -14.33 -0.33 -5.03
CA ASP A 452 -14.19 0.37 -6.32
C ASP A 452 -13.32 1.62 -6.14
N VAL A 453 -12.03 1.34 -5.96
CA VAL A 453 -11.00 2.34 -5.68
C VAL A 453 -10.82 3.29 -6.87
N GLY A 454 -10.97 2.79 -8.09
CA GLY A 454 -10.90 3.60 -9.29
C GLY A 454 -12.01 4.63 -9.36
N ALA A 455 -13.26 4.20 -9.16
CA ALA A 455 -14.37 5.13 -9.15
C ALA A 455 -14.24 6.15 -8.02
N LEU A 456 -13.88 5.73 -6.79
CA LEU A 456 -13.68 6.67 -5.67
C LEU A 456 -12.60 7.71 -5.99
N SER A 457 -11.42 7.28 -6.41
CA SER A 457 -10.29 8.18 -6.68
C SER A 457 -10.59 9.21 -7.78
N SER A 458 -11.48 8.90 -8.72
CA SER A 458 -11.93 9.86 -9.75
C SER A 458 -12.84 10.98 -9.20
N ARG A 459 -13.36 10.83 -7.98
CA ARG A 459 -14.22 11.81 -7.31
C ARG A 459 -13.50 12.64 -6.26
N LEU A 460 -12.30 12.22 -5.85
CA LEU A 460 -11.48 12.94 -4.89
C LEU A 460 -10.82 14.14 -5.55
N TYR A 461 -10.68 15.22 -4.78
CA TYR A 461 -10.00 16.41 -5.24
C TYR A 461 -8.48 16.21 -5.19
N PHE A 462 -7.80 16.47 -6.31
CA PHE A 462 -6.35 16.68 -6.34
C PHE A 462 -6.03 17.97 -7.11
N TYR A 463 -5.01 18.67 -6.65
CA TYR A 463 -4.62 19.96 -7.17
C TYR A 463 -4.03 19.80 -8.57
N GLN A 464 -4.63 20.55 -9.49
CA GLN A 464 -4.23 20.57 -10.87
C GLN A 464 -4.14 22.02 -11.39
N LYS A 465 -2.95 22.43 -11.83
CA LYS A 465 -2.70 23.76 -12.39
C LYS A 465 -3.48 23.93 -13.68
N LYS A 466 -4.48 24.82 -13.67
CA LYS A 466 -5.21 25.21 -14.87
C LYS A 466 -4.25 25.83 -15.90
N LYS A 467 -4.11 25.20 -17.08
CA LYS A 467 -3.41 25.83 -18.23
C LYS A 467 -4.15 27.12 -18.56
N LYS A 468 -3.47 28.28 -18.57
CA LYS A 468 -4.05 29.55 -19.07
C LYS A 468 -4.49 29.31 -20.52
N LYS A 469 -5.79 29.07 -20.74
CA LYS A 469 -6.36 29.05 -22.09
C LYS A 469 -6.15 30.44 -22.68
N LYS A 470 -5.26 30.57 -23.68
CA LYS A 470 -5.30 31.73 -24.59
C LYS A 470 -6.75 31.83 -25.08
N LYS A 471 -7.39 32.98 -24.88
CA LYS A 471 -8.78 33.25 -25.29
C LYS A 471 -8.97 32.92 -26.78
N LYS A 472 -9.37 31.70 -27.10
CA LYS A 472 -10.06 31.35 -28.34
C LYS A 472 -11.39 30.74 -27.94
N LYS A 473 -12.45 31.53 -28.15
CA LYS A 473 -13.85 31.10 -28.06
C LYS A 473 -14.03 29.87 -28.96
N LYS A 474 -14.13 28.69 -28.37
CA LYS A 474 -14.94 27.57 -28.87
C LYS A 474 -15.45 26.79 -27.65
N LYS A 475 -16.76 26.80 -27.47
CA LYS A 475 -17.48 25.85 -26.60
C LYS A 475 -17.16 24.45 -27.13
N LYS A 476 -16.25 23.75 -26.47
CA LYS A 476 -16.15 22.29 -26.49
C LYS A 476 -16.33 21.82 -25.06
N LYS A 477 -17.18 20.80 -24.87
CA LYS A 477 -17.36 20.04 -23.63
C LYS A 477 -16.00 19.88 -22.94
N LYS A 478 -15.94 20.23 -21.66
CA LYS A 478 -14.79 19.94 -20.81
C LYS A 478 -14.66 18.41 -20.73
N ASP A 479 -13.65 17.85 -21.39
CA ASP A 479 -12.97 16.68 -20.86
C ASP A 479 -12.17 17.17 -19.65
N THR A 480 -12.78 17.08 -18.48
CA THR A 480 -12.07 16.94 -17.20
C THR A 480 -12.22 15.48 -16.82
N THR A 481 -11.58 14.61 -17.60
CA THR A 481 -11.27 13.26 -17.14
C THR A 481 -9.83 13.35 -16.64
N GLU A 482 -9.69 13.66 -15.35
CA GLU A 482 -8.43 13.51 -14.63
C GLU A 482 -8.08 12.03 -14.64
N ILE A 483 -7.11 11.64 -15.48
CA ILE A 483 -6.56 10.29 -15.45
C ILE A 483 -5.56 10.27 -14.29
N SER A 484 -6.01 9.81 -13.13
CA SER A 484 -5.10 9.38 -12.05
C SER A 484 -4.54 8.00 -12.42
N ARG A 485 -3.24 7.96 -12.71
CA ARG A 485 -2.49 6.71 -12.89
C ARG A 485 -1.94 6.29 -11.53
N LEU A 486 -2.38 5.16 -11.00
CA LEU A 486 -2.00 4.75 -9.66
C LEU A 486 -0.75 3.89 -9.70
N MET A 487 0.16 4.14 -8.77
CA MET A 487 1.47 3.50 -8.75
C MET A 487 1.60 2.52 -7.59
N GLN A 488 0.79 2.65 -6.53
CA GLN A 488 0.91 1.84 -5.31
C GLN A 488 -0.44 1.58 -4.63
N ILE A 489 -0.54 0.43 -3.97
CA ILE A 489 -1.66 0.06 -3.10
C ILE A 489 -1.11 -0.39 -1.74
N ASN A 490 -1.52 0.28 -0.66
CA ASN A 490 -1.10 0.03 0.72
C ASN A 490 -2.31 -0.34 1.60
N SER A 491 -2.08 -1.18 2.60
CA SER A 491 -2.91 -1.27 3.80
C SER A 491 -1.99 -1.22 5.01
N TYR A 492 -2.31 -0.41 6.03
CA TYR A 492 -1.33 -0.12 7.08
C TYR A 492 -1.93 0.34 8.41
N LEU A 493 -1.09 0.22 9.45
CA LEU A 493 -1.37 0.71 10.80
C LEU A 493 -0.40 1.85 11.12
N PHE A 494 -0.95 2.96 11.60
CA PHE A 494 -0.26 4.16 12.05
C PHE A 494 -0.58 4.38 13.52
N ILE A 495 0.44 4.56 14.35
CA ILE A 495 0.27 4.89 15.76
C ILE A 495 1.11 6.13 16.02
N ALA A 496 0.47 7.22 16.46
CA ALA A 496 1.11 8.47 16.87
C ALA A 496 0.65 8.90 18.26
#